data_AF-A0A7S6RFZ4-F1
#
_entry.id   AF-A0A7S6RFZ4-F1
#
_cell.length_a   1.000
_cell.length_b   1.000
_cell.length_c   1.000
_cell.angle_alpha   90.00
_cell.angle_beta   90.00
_cell.angle_gamma   90.00
#
_symmetry.space_group_name_H-M   'P 1'
#
loop_
_entity.id
_entity.type
_entity.pdbx_description
1 polymer ?
#
loop_
_entity_poly.entity_id
_entity_poly.type
_entity_poly.pdbx_seq_one_letter_code
_entity_poly.pdbx_strand_id
1 'polypeptide(L)'
;MQVRLTTSIWKYFESLTAFRGLNKSKSYYLLLFSLTFLLFSSETVRAVIVYPKIAQATNRSLISRPTLKLGSQGGQVTELQAALKLLGFYSGAVDGIYTEETAAAVSQFKLAVELIPDGIVDAITWQRLFPPEQVIIPTIPGNQR
;
A
#
# COMPACT_ATOMS: atom_id res chain seq x y z
N MET A 1 -12.29 -37.89 16.26
CA MET A 1 -12.09 -36.54 15.65
C MET A 1 -10.63 -36.46 15.22
N GLN A 2 -10.30 -36.67 13.94
CA GLN A 2 -10.19 -35.63 12.89
C GLN A 2 -9.15 -34.56 13.30
N VAL A 3 -8.07 -34.21 12.58
CA VAL A 3 -7.59 -34.45 11.20
C VAL A 3 -6.06 -34.30 11.22
N ARG A 4 -5.30 -35.23 10.59
CA ARG A 4 -3.85 -35.07 10.34
C ARG A 4 -3.64 -34.33 9.01
N LEU A 5 -3.29 -33.05 9.08
CA LEU A 5 -3.02 -32.19 7.91
C LEU A 5 -1.50 -32.01 7.71
N THR A 6 -0.77 -33.01 7.20
CA THR A 6 0.63 -32.77 6.77
C THR A 6 1.10 -33.58 5.55
N THR A 7 0.33 -34.54 5.05
CA THR A 7 0.81 -35.48 4.01
C THR A 7 0.72 -34.99 2.56
N SER A 8 0.32 -33.74 2.31
CA SER A 8 0.02 -33.29 0.94
C SER A 8 1.14 -32.51 0.24
N ILE A 9 2.14 -32.01 0.97
CA ILE A 9 3.19 -31.17 0.38
C ILE A 9 4.42 -32.01 -0.06
N TRP A 10 4.66 -33.14 0.61
CA TRP A 10 5.79 -34.01 0.28
C TRP A 10 5.63 -34.81 -1.02
N LYS A 11 4.42 -35.00 -1.54
CA LYS A 11 4.19 -35.73 -2.80
C LYS A 11 4.51 -34.94 -4.07
N TYR A 12 4.68 -33.62 -3.97
CA TYR A 12 5.15 -32.82 -5.11
C TYR A 12 6.67 -32.84 -5.24
N PHE A 13 7.40 -33.00 -4.13
CA PHE A 13 8.85 -32.90 -4.14
C PHE A 13 9.55 -34.15 -4.70
N GLU A 14 8.93 -35.33 -4.57
CA GLU A 14 9.42 -36.56 -5.22
C GLU A 14 9.20 -36.61 -6.74
N SER A 15 8.35 -35.72 -7.30
CA SER A 15 8.07 -35.66 -8.75
C SER A 15 9.20 -35.04 -9.59
N LEU A 16 10.19 -34.39 -8.97
CA LEU A 16 11.27 -33.71 -9.69
C LEU A 16 12.51 -34.57 -9.98
N THR A 17 12.54 -35.85 -9.59
CA THR A 17 13.67 -36.75 -9.89
C THR A 17 13.44 -37.71 -11.07
N ALA A 18 12.32 -37.58 -11.78
CA ALA A 18 11.96 -38.45 -12.90
C ALA A 18 12.50 -38.01 -14.28
N PHE A 19 13.62 -37.26 -14.35
CA PHE A 19 14.28 -36.99 -15.64
C PHE A 19 15.33 -38.07 -15.98
N ARG A 20 14.93 -39.34 -15.89
CA ARG A 20 15.63 -40.46 -16.55
C ARG A 20 14.96 -40.74 -17.88
N GLY A 21 15.43 -40.09 -18.93
CA GLY A 21 14.87 -40.26 -20.28
C GLY A 21 15.55 -39.43 -21.35
N LEU A 22 16.88 -39.50 -21.46
CA LEU A 22 17.60 -38.86 -22.57
C LEU A 22 17.52 -39.77 -23.81
N ASN A 23 16.63 -39.45 -24.75
CA ASN A 23 16.59 -40.07 -26.07
C ASN A 23 17.73 -39.50 -26.95
N LYS A 24 18.41 -40.37 -27.71
CA LYS A 24 19.70 -40.11 -28.39
C LYS A 24 19.63 -39.17 -29.61
N SER A 25 18.49 -38.51 -29.88
CA SER A 25 18.28 -37.65 -31.05
C SER A 25 18.23 -36.14 -30.78
N LYS A 26 18.48 -35.66 -29.55
CA LYS A 26 18.31 -34.22 -29.21
C LYS A 26 19.49 -33.60 -28.45
N SER A 27 20.60 -34.31 -28.28
CA SER A 27 21.80 -33.80 -27.61
C SER A 27 22.47 -32.63 -28.36
N TYR A 28 22.25 -32.51 -29.68
CA TYR A 28 22.77 -31.40 -30.47
C TYR A 28 22.09 -30.05 -30.14
N TYR A 29 20.83 -30.05 -29.66
CA TYR A 29 20.17 -28.82 -29.22
C TYR A 29 20.82 -28.23 -27.96
N LEU A 30 21.35 -29.07 -27.07
CA LEU A 30 22.04 -28.60 -25.86
C LEU A 30 23.42 -28.01 -26.19
N LEU A 31 24.12 -28.57 -27.18
CA LEU A 31 25.38 -27.99 -27.68
C LEU A 31 25.15 -26.66 -28.41
N LEU A 32 24.12 -26.57 -29.25
CA LEU A 32 23.73 -25.32 -29.94
C LEU A 32 23.32 -24.21 -28.95
N PHE A 33 22.63 -24.55 -27.86
CA PHE A 33 22.22 -23.58 -26.84
C PHE A 33 23.39 -22.98 -26.06
N SER A 34 24.45 -23.76 -25.80
CA SER A 34 25.68 -23.25 -25.18
C SER A 34 26.44 -22.29 -26.09
N LEU A 35 26.43 -22.54 -27.40
CA LEU A 35 27.16 -21.74 -28.38
C LEU A 35 26.49 -20.37 -28.61
N THR A 36 25.17 -20.27 -28.47
CA THR A 36 24.45 -18.99 -28.52
C THR A 36 24.65 -18.14 -27.26
N PHE A 37 24.90 -18.76 -26.10
CA PHE A 37 25.13 -18.04 -24.85
C PHE A 37 26.52 -17.38 -24.79
N LEU A 38 27.46 -17.84 -25.63
CA LEU A 38 28.81 -17.30 -25.71
C LEU A 38 28.96 -16.09 -26.65
N LEU A 39 27.96 -15.80 -27.48
CA LEU A 39 27.96 -14.65 -28.41
C LEU A 39 27.18 -13.44 -27.89
N PHE A 40 26.51 -13.53 -26.74
CA PHE A 40 25.96 -12.36 -26.05
C PHE A 40 27.00 -11.77 -25.09
N SER A 41 28.21 -11.54 -25.63
CA SER A 41 29.24 -10.79 -24.95
C SER A 41 28.93 -9.30 -25.02
N SER A 42 28.88 -8.68 -23.85
CA SER A 42 29.13 -7.24 -23.62
C SER A 42 28.13 -6.24 -24.20
N GLU A 43 26.98 -6.10 -23.53
CA GLU A 43 26.42 -4.75 -23.35
C GLU A 43 27.18 -4.11 -22.17
N THR A 44 28.05 -3.14 -22.48
CA THR A 44 28.71 -2.32 -21.46
C THR A 44 27.65 -1.65 -20.61
N VAL A 45 27.69 -1.81 -19.28
CA VAL A 45 26.92 -0.98 -18.36
C VAL A 45 27.39 0.46 -18.54
N ARG A 46 26.71 1.24 -19.38
CA ARG A 46 26.90 2.69 -19.41
C ARG A 46 26.38 3.23 -18.09
N ALA A 47 27.32 3.64 -17.23
CA ALA A 47 27.02 4.33 -16.00
C ALA A 47 26.12 5.54 -16.32
N VAL A 48 24.90 5.48 -15.79
CA VAL A 48 23.95 6.59 -15.73
C VAL A 48 24.58 7.65 -14.83
N ILE A 49 25.16 8.68 -15.42
CA ILE A 49 25.43 9.97 -14.75
C ILE A 49 24.58 11.07 -15.36
N VAL A 50 23.30 10.77 -15.58
CA VAL A 50 22.28 11.80 -15.45
C VAL A 50 21.75 11.66 -14.05
N TYR A 51 22.23 12.51 -13.14
CA TYR A 51 21.55 12.69 -11.87
C TYR A 51 20.12 13.13 -12.22
N PRO A 52 19.07 12.38 -11.86
CA PRO A 52 17.73 12.93 -11.97
C PRO A 52 17.75 14.17 -11.07
N LYS A 53 17.65 15.35 -11.68
CA LYS A 53 17.31 16.56 -10.95
C LYS A 53 15.97 16.24 -10.29
N ILE A 54 15.98 15.99 -8.99
CA ILE A 54 14.80 15.72 -8.16
C ILE A 54 14.02 17.04 -7.99
N ALA A 55 13.71 17.71 -9.10
CA ALA A 55 12.88 18.90 -9.13
C ALA A 55 11.42 18.49 -9.25
N GLN A 56 10.98 17.57 -8.39
CA GLN A 56 9.57 17.30 -8.14
C GLN A 56 9.46 16.94 -6.67
N ALA A 57 9.40 17.96 -5.80
CA ALA A 57 8.51 17.85 -4.66
C ALA A 57 7.17 17.52 -5.30
N THR A 58 6.72 16.27 -5.18
CA THR A 58 5.41 15.83 -5.59
C THR A 58 4.47 16.92 -5.11
N ASN A 59 3.78 17.63 -6.03
CA ASN A 59 2.71 18.52 -5.63
C ASN A 59 1.88 17.67 -4.69
N ARG A 60 1.92 17.98 -3.39
CA ARG A 60 1.08 17.32 -2.39
C ARG A 60 -0.29 17.54 -2.98
N SER A 61 -0.86 16.51 -3.62
CA SER A 61 -2.24 16.55 -4.04
C SER A 61 -2.93 16.80 -2.71
N LEU A 62 -3.32 18.05 -2.49
CA LEU A 62 -4.16 18.42 -1.38
C LEU A 62 -5.42 17.65 -1.73
N ILE A 63 -5.51 16.40 -1.26
CA ILE A 63 -6.66 15.56 -1.48
C ILE A 63 -7.79 16.40 -0.91
N SER A 64 -8.54 17.04 -1.80
CA SER A 64 -9.55 18.01 -1.44
C SER A 64 -10.71 17.20 -0.93
N ARG A 65 -10.65 16.86 0.35
CA ARG A 65 -11.69 16.07 1.01
C ARG A 65 -12.93 16.96 1.15
N PRO A 66 -14.10 16.49 0.69
CA PRO A 66 -15.33 17.27 0.74
C PRO A 66 -15.83 17.40 2.19
N THR A 67 -16.68 18.38 2.43
CA THR A 67 -17.43 18.45 3.68
C THR A 67 -18.46 17.31 3.72
N LEU A 68 -18.43 16.49 4.78
CA LEU A 68 -19.39 15.42 4.99
C LEU A 68 -20.36 15.77 6.11
N LYS A 69 -21.63 15.41 5.93
CA LYS A 69 -22.72 15.63 6.88
C LYS A 69 -23.80 14.56 6.69
N LEU A 70 -24.84 14.59 7.51
CA LEU A 70 -25.99 13.70 7.38
C LEU A 70 -26.50 13.61 5.93
N GLY A 71 -26.65 12.38 5.43
CA GLY A 71 -27.08 12.09 4.06
C GLY A 71 -25.97 12.08 3.01
N SER A 72 -24.74 12.51 3.35
CA SER A 72 -23.56 12.28 2.49
C SER A 72 -23.35 10.78 2.25
N GLN A 73 -22.87 10.43 1.05
CA GLN A 73 -22.62 9.04 0.68
C GLN A 73 -21.36 8.91 -0.17
N GLY A 74 -20.77 7.72 -0.20
CA GLY A 74 -19.68 7.34 -1.09
C GLY A 74 -18.35 7.10 -0.39
N GLY A 75 -17.28 6.99 -1.18
CA GLY A 75 -15.98 6.50 -0.70
C GLY A 75 -15.36 7.34 0.42
N GLN A 76 -15.59 8.65 0.45
CA GLN A 76 -15.09 9.50 1.54
C GLN A 76 -15.81 9.22 2.86
N VAL A 77 -17.09 8.85 2.83
CA VAL A 77 -17.83 8.43 4.04
C VAL A 77 -17.32 7.07 4.51
N THR A 78 -17.06 6.14 3.60
CA THR A 78 -16.45 4.84 3.92
C THR A 78 -15.10 5.03 4.62
N GLU A 79 -14.26 5.92 4.09
CA GLU A 79 -12.96 6.24 4.68
C GLU A 79 -13.09 6.86 6.08
N LEU A 80 -14.03 7.80 6.25
CA LEU A 80 -14.35 8.40 7.54
C LEU A 80 -14.79 7.33 8.57
N GLN A 81 -15.78 6.51 8.21
CA GLN A 81 -16.32 5.47 9.08
C GLN A 81 -15.23 4.47 9.49
N ALA A 82 -14.37 4.06 8.54
CA ALA A 82 -13.26 3.16 8.83
C ALA A 82 -12.26 3.77 9.82
N ALA A 83 -11.90 5.05 9.63
CA ALA A 83 -10.98 5.74 10.53
C ALA A 83 -11.58 5.96 11.93
N LEU A 84 -12.84 6.39 12.02
CA LEU A 84 -13.52 6.52 13.31
C LEU A 84 -13.64 5.18 14.04
N LYS A 85 -13.86 4.10 13.29
CA LYS A 85 -13.91 2.74 13.84
C LYS A 85 -12.56 2.28 14.37
N LEU A 86 -11.49 2.54 13.63
CA LEU A 86 -10.12 2.26 14.06
C LEU A 86 -9.74 3.03 15.33
N LEU A 87 -10.20 4.27 15.46
CA LEU A 87 -9.99 5.11 16.63
C LEU A 87 -10.93 4.78 17.82
N GLY A 88 -11.90 3.88 17.62
CA GLY A 88 -12.83 3.46 18.67
C GLY A 88 -14.05 4.37 18.87
N PHE A 89 -14.28 5.35 17.99
CA PHE A 89 -15.44 6.25 18.05
C PHE A 89 -16.68 5.71 17.31
N TYR A 90 -16.51 4.69 16.45
CA TYR A 90 -17.61 4.18 15.62
C TYR A 90 -17.70 2.64 15.68
N SER A 91 -18.89 2.13 16.01
CA SER A 91 -19.16 0.68 16.10
C SER A 91 -19.89 0.12 14.88
N GLY A 92 -20.61 0.96 14.13
CA GLY A 92 -21.46 0.58 13.01
C GLY A 92 -20.72 0.04 11.78
N ALA A 93 -21.47 -0.19 10.71
CA ALA A 93 -20.96 -0.73 9.46
C ALA A 93 -20.22 0.35 8.65
N VAL A 94 -19.15 -0.05 7.96
CA VAL A 94 -18.43 0.82 7.03
C VAL A 94 -19.07 0.68 5.64
N ASP A 95 -20.23 1.29 5.47
CA ASP A 95 -21.10 1.15 4.29
C ASP A 95 -21.05 2.37 3.36
N GLY A 96 -20.39 3.45 3.77
CA GLY A 96 -20.31 4.69 3.01
C GLY A 96 -21.59 5.53 3.06
N ILE A 97 -22.47 5.34 4.05
CA ILE A 97 -23.68 6.13 4.24
C ILE A 97 -23.58 6.93 5.55
N TYR A 98 -23.65 8.26 5.45
CA TYR A 98 -23.52 9.14 6.62
C TYR A 98 -24.87 9.25 7.33
N THR A 99 -25.09 8.38 8.31
CA THR A 99 -26.28 8.33 9.17
C THR A 99 -26.07 9.10 10.48
N GLU A 100 -27.12 9.17 11.31
CA GLU A 100 -27.04 9.74 12.67
C GLU A 100 -25.98 9.04 13.54
N GLU A 101 -25.77 7.74 13.36
CA GLU A 101 -24.71 7.01 14.07
C GLU A 101 -23.31 7.51 13.68
N THR A 102 -23.12 7.80 12.39
CA THR A 102 -21.85 8.39 11.91
C THR A 102 -21.68 9.82 12.41
N ALA A 103 -22.76 10.61 12.44
CA ALA A 103 -22.74 11.98 12.98
C ALA A 103 -22.35 12.00 14.46
N ALA A 104 -22.94 11.11 15.28
CA ALA A 104 -22.64 10.98 16.69
C ALA A 104 -21.17 10.60 16.93
N ALA A 105 -20.64 9.65 16.16
CA ALA A 105 -19.24 9.26 16.21
C ALA A 105 -18.29 10.42 15.85
N VAL A 106 -18.64 11.22 14.83
CA VAL A 106 -17.90 12.44 14.48
C VAL A 106 -17.93 13.45 15.62
N SER A 107 -19.09 13.70 16.22
CA SER A 107 -19.20 14.60 17.38
C SER A 107 -18.33 14.13 18.55
N GLN A 108 -18.29 12.83 18.85
CA GLN A 108 -17.44 12.27 19.89
C GLN A 108 -15.94 12.43 19.57
N PHE A 109 -15.54 12.14 18.34
CA PHE A 109 -14.17 12.36 17.89
C PHE A 109 -13.78 13.84 18.01
N LYS A 110 -14.62 14.75 17.51
CA LYS A 110 -14.40 16.20 17.57
C LYS A 110 -14.25 16.67 19.00
N LEU A 111 -15.10 16.20 19.92
CA LEU A 111 -14.97 16.51 21.35
C LEU A 111 -13.62 16.05 21.91
N ALA A 112 -13.16 14.85 21.55
CA ALA A 112 -11.88 14.29 22.00
C ALA A 112 -10.65 15.05 21.46
N VAL A 113 -10.79 15.74 20.33
CA VAL A 113 -9.73 16.58 19.73
C VAL A 113 -9.99 18.09 19.91
N GLU A 114 -10.84 18.45 20.87
CA GLU A 114 -11.15 19.83 21.27
C GLU A 114 -11.74 20.70 20.13
N LEU A 115 -12.53 20.08 19.25
CA LEU A 115 -13.31 20.74 18.20
C LEU A 115 -14.81 20.80 18.55
N ILE A 116 -15.54 21.68 17.87
CA ILE A 116 -17.00 21.82 18.04
C ILE A 116 -17.71 20.53 17.59
N PRO A 117 -18.47 19.83 18.45
CA PRO A 117 -19.06 18.52 18.15
C PRO A 117 -20.39 18.63 17.38
N ASP A 118 -20.40 19.32 16.25
CA ASP A 118 -21.57 19.58 15.39
C ASP A 118 -21.97 18.41 14.44
N GLY A 119 -21.22 17.30 14.47
CA GLY A 119 -21.47 16.15 13.62
C GLY A 119 -21.15 16.38 12.14
N ILE A 120 -20.42 17.44 11.79
CA ILE A 120 -19.99 17.77 10.43
C ILE A 120 -18.47 17.60 10.31
N VAL A 121 -18.03 16.95 9.23
CA VAL A 121 -16.62 16.77 8.91
C VAL A 121 -16.21 17.82 7.89
N ASP A 122 -15.45 18.82 8.35
CA ASP A 122 -14.85 19.87 7.53
C ASP A 122 -13.34 19.62 7.32
N ALA A 123 -12.67 20.56 6.65
CA ALA A 123 -11.24 20.46 6.37
C ALA A 123 -10.38 20.31 7.65
N ILE A 124 -10.76 20.98 8.75
CA ILE A 124 -10.03 20.89 10.02
C ILE A 124 -10.21 19.50 10.63
N THR A 125 -11.44 18.97 10.63
CA THR A 125 -11.74 17.61 11.12
C THR A 125 -10.96 16.58 10.32
N TRP A 126 -10.89 16.72 8.99
CA TRP A 126 -10.07 15.85 8.15
C TRP A 126 -8.59 15.90 8.48
N GLN A 127 -8.04 17.08 8.79
CA GLN A 127 -6.64 17.21 9.19
C GLN A 127 -6.35 16.56 10.54
N ARG A 128 -7.30 16.61 11.48
CA ARG A 128 -7.17 15.90 12.77
C ARG A 128 -7.22 14.39 12.59
N LEU A 129 -8.06 13.90 11.67
CA LEU A 129 -8.23 12.48 11.40
C LEU A 129 -7.06 11.90 10.59
N PHE A 130 -6.54 12.67 9.63
CA PHE A 130 -5.41 12.31 8.77
C PHE A 130 -4.38 13.44 8.74
N PRO A 131 -3.54 13.55 9.77
CA PRO A 131 -2.50 14.56 9.81
C PRO A 131 -1.60 14.41 8.59
N PRO A 132 -1.25 15.52 7.92
CA PRO A 132 -0.29 15.45 6.84
C PRO A 132 1.02 14.87 7.39
N GLU A 133 1.58 13.85 6.73
CA GLU A 133 2.95 13.39 7.06
C GLU A 133 3.85 14.61 7.24
N GLN A 134 4.39 14.74 8.46
CA GLN A 134 5.39 15.73 8.76
C GLN A 134 6.59 15.32 7.93
N VAL A 135 6.92 16.12 6.92
CA VAL A 135 8.20 15.96 6.24
C VAL A 135 9.25 16.28 7.29
N ILE A 136 9.79 15.23 7.92
CA ILE A 136 11.00 15.35 8.72
C ILE A 136 12.09 15.65 7.71
N ILE A 137 12.27 16.92 7.37
CA ILE A 137 13.53 17.35 6.76
C ILE A 137 14.55 17.03 7.86
N PRO A 138 15.47 16.07 7.67
CA PRO A 138 16.57 15.94 8.61
C PRO A 138 17.18 17.33 8.69
N THR A 139 17.14 17.95 9.86
CA THR A 139 17.94 19.14 10.13
C THR A 139 19.37 18.70 9.84
N ILE A 140 19.87 18.97 8.62
CA ILE A 140 21.30 18.91 8.35
C ILE A 140 21.84 19.95 9.31
N PRO A 141 22.57 19.58 10.38
CA PRO A 141 23.15 20.58 11.25
C PRO A 141 23.99 21.46 10.35
N GLY A 142 23.60 22.73 10.27
CA GLY A 142 24.37 23.75 9.61
C GLY A 142 25.81 23.59 10.09
N ASN A 143 26.72 23.53 9.13
CA ASN A 143 28.13 23.75 9.31
C ASN A 143 28.36 25.11 9.98
N GLN A 144 28.14 25.18 11.29
CA GLN A 144 28.68 26.24 12.12
C GLN A 144 30.18 25.97 12.24
N ARG A 145 30.91 26.54 11.28
CA ARG A 145 32.32 26.89 11.43
C ARG A 145 32.41 28.37 11.72
#